data_AF-A0A1G7LHR7-F1
#
_entry.id   AF-A0A1G7LHR7-F1
#
_cell.length_a   1.000
_cell.length_b   1.000
_cell.length_c   1.000
_cell.angle_alpha   90.00
_cell.angle_beta   90.00
_cell.angle_gamma   90.00
#
_symmetry.space_group_name_H-M   'P 1'
#
loop_
_entity.id
_entity.type
_entity.pdbx_description
1 polymer ?
#
loop_
_entity_poly.entity_id
_entity_poly.type
_entity_poly.pdbx_seq_one_letter_code
_entity_poly.pdbx_strand_id
1 'polypeptide(L)'
;MIFQKPVLKSKTNYLDFIGYTVFIVILSSYLTYGACVIYGVSGGDGDITALDVFNGLAAIATASAFVLALMQYRKSIRQQRQQIVAAEAKAQIEKMISVASQIKTGNDSCLENLDHSLGLLSNIAVGFDELYRSMNEDIQRAIIRLQWQDMYYNCLVRALEKLDLVSILKNEKNLDQVELDKVIAQAREYIKSGSFISALKKFAFYERIMKSDLVKSKVDLKSRLGSLDMFVMYYMNKYHTNDLMYGLLSQIDIRSHSPLLAVSGPSAFAFEDHRDEK
;
A
#
# COMPACT_ATOMS: atom_id res chain seq x y z
N MET A 1 -17.68 5.60 -8.17
CA MET A 1 -16.62 5.53 -9.21
C MET A 1 -15.33 6.05 -8.60
N ILE A 2 -14.47 5.17 -8.08
CA ILE A 2 -13.20 5.53 -7.41
C ILE A 2 -12.17 6.02 -8.44
N PHE A 3 -12.16 5.42 -9.63
CA PHE A 3 -11.29 5.84 -10.73
C PHE A 3 -12.05 6.74 -11.71
N GLN A 4 -11.57 7.97 -11.88
CA GLN A 4 -12.15 8.89 -12.85
C GLN A 4 -11.60 8.54 -14.25
N LYS A 5 -12.48 8.19 -15.20
CA LYS A 5 -12.09 8.04 -16.61
C LYS A 5 -11.42 9.33 -17.10
N PRO A 6 -10.37 9.25 -17.95
CA PRO A 6 -9.57 10.39 -18.41
C PRO A 6 -10.40 11.51 -19.07
N VAL A 7 -11.60 11.19 -19.57
CA VAL A 7 -12.56 12.13 -20.17
C VAL A 7 -12.91 13.30 -19.23
N LEU A 8 -13.05 13.06 -17.92
CA LEU A 8 -13.34 14.13 -16.95
C LEU A 8 -12.12 15.04 -16.68
N LYS A 9 -10.90 14.52 -16.84
CA LYS A 9 -9.65 15.28 -16.70
C LYS A 9 -9.54 16.36 -17.79
N SER A 10 -10.03 16.07 -19.01
CA SER A 10 -10.06 17.02 -20.13
C SER A 10 -11.04 18.19 -19.91
N LYS A 11 -12.24 17.92 -19.35
CA LYS A 11 -13.24 18.96 -19.07
C LYS A 11 -12.78 19.96 -18.02
N THR A 12 -12.00 19.52 -17.03
CA THR A 12 -11.38 20.41 -16.04
C THR A 12 -10.36 21.37 -16.66
N ASN A 13 -9.56 20.94 -17.64
CA ASN A 13 -8.56 21.79 -18.30
C ASN A 13 -9.21 22.88 -19.16
N TYR A 14 -10.35 22.59 -19.81
CA TYR A 14 -11.08 23.58 -20.62
C TYR A 14 -11.70 24.69 -19.76
N LEU A 15 -12.24 24.34 -18.60
CA LEU A 15 -12.77 25.30 -17.63
C LEU A 15 -11.67 26.17 -17.00
N ASP A 16 -10.46 25.63 -16.82
CA ASP A 16 -9.30 26.42 -16.38
C ASP A 16 -8.89 27.43 -17.43
N PHE A 17 -8.78 26.99 -18.69
CA PHE A 17 -8.47 27.88 -19.80
C PHE A 17 -9.46 29.04 -19.86
N ILE A 18 -10.77 28.76 -19.83
CA ILE A 18 -11.80 29.82 -19.81
C ILE A 18 -11.65 30.73 -18.59
N GLY A 19 -11.46 30.18 -17.39
CA GLY A 19 -11.33 30.98 -16.16
C GLY A 19 -10.10 31.90 -16.20
N TYR A 20 -8.95 31.38 -16.62
CA TYR A 20 -7.72 32.18 -16.76
C TYR A 20 -7.82 33.19 -17.90
N THR A 21 -8.42 32.83 -19.04
CA THR A 21 -8.63 33.75 -20.16
C THR A 21 -9.55 34.90 -19.76
N VAL A 22 -10.67 34.63 -19.07
CA VAL A 22 -11.58 35.68 -18.58
C VAL A 22 -10.87 36.59 -17.58
N PHE A 23 -10.08 36.03 -16.66
CA PHE A 23 -9.29 36.82 -15.72
C PHE A 23 -8.27 37.72 -16.43
N ILE A 24 -7.50 37.18 -17.39
CA ILE A 24 -6.51 37.93 -18.16
C ILE A 24 -7.17 39.01 -19.01
N VAL A 25 -8.31 38.72 -19.65
CA VAL A 25 -9.05 39.70 -20.45
C VAL A 25 -9.52 40.85 -19.57
N ILE A 26 -10.15 40.57 -18.42
CA ILE A 26 -10.59 41.60 -17.47
C ILE A 26 -9.39 42.40 -16.92
N LEU A 27 -8.30 41.74 -16.54
CA LEU A 27 -7.11 42.42 -16.04
C LEU A 27 -6.48 43.32 -17.12
N SER A 28 -6.36 42.82 -18.36
CA SER A 28 -5.79 43.56 -19.47
C SER A 28 -6.64 44.76 -19.87
N SER A 29 -7.97 44.62 -19.95
CA SER A 29 -8.86 45.72 -20.29
C SER A 29 -8.83 46.83 -19.24
N TYR A 30 -8.73 46.50 -17.95
CA TYR A 30 -8.60 47.50 -16.89
C TYR A 30 -7.20 48.10 -16.77
N LEU A 31 -6.13 47.35 -17.04
CA LEU A 31 -4.78 47.91 -17.14
C LEU A 31 -4.66 48.86 -18.33
N THR A 32 -5.24 48.51 -19.48
CA THR A 32 -5.31 49.40 -20.65
C THR A 32 -6.17 50.62 -20.35
N TYR A 33 -7.32 50.47 -19.69
CA TYR A 33 -8.13 51.60 -19.24
C TYR A 33 -7.35 52.51 -18.28
N GLY A 34 -6.70 51.96 -17.27
CA GLY A 34 -5.86 52.71 -16.33
C GLY A 34 -4.68 53.43 -17.00
N ALA A 35 -4.04 52.80 -17.98
CA ALA A 35 -3.00 53.43 -18.78
C ALA A 35 -3.56 54.59 -19.63
N CYS A 36 -4.72 54.41 -20.27
CA CYS A 36 -5.41 55.46 -21.01
C CYS A 36 -5.87 56.61 -20.11
N VAL A 37 -6.30 56.32 -18.87
CA VAL A 37 -6.66 57.31 -17.83
C VAL A 37 -5.44 58.13 -17.43
N ILE A 38 -4.30 57.50 -17.14
CA ILE A 38 -3.05 58.21 -16.80
C ILE A 38 -2.54 59.05 -17.98
N TYR A 39 -2.66 58.53 -19.21
CA TYR A 39 -2.26 59.24 -20.42
C TYR A 39 -3.23 60.38 -20.78
N GLY A 40 -4.53 60.24 -20.49
CA GLY A 40 -5.53 61.30 -20.64
C GLY A 40 -5.36 62.41 -19.60
N VAL A 41 -5.03 62.07 -18.36
CA VAL A 41 -4.71 63.04 -17.30
C VAL A 41 -3.43 63.83 -17.60
N SER A 42 -2.50 63.30 -18.41
CA SER A 42 -1.32 64.06 -18.87
C SER A 42 -1.57 64.95 -20.09
N GLY A 43 -2.75 64.88 -20.71
CA GLY A 43 -3.16 65.74 -21.81
C GLY A 43 -4.58 65.49 -22.31
N GLY A 44 -5.56 66.19 -21.74
CA GLY A 44 -6.92 66.30 -22.28
C GLY A 44 -8.03 66.26 -21.22
N ASP A 45 -8.92 67.26 -21.26
CA ASP A 45 -10.10 67.44 -20.39
C ASP A 45 -10.98 66.17 -20.26
N GLY A 46 -10.74 65.39 -19.21
CA GLY A 46 -11.60 64.28 -18.83
C GLY A 46 -11.63 64.13 -17.31
N ASP A 47 -12.73 64.56 -16.69
CA ASP A 47 -12.99 64.36 -15.25
C ASP A 47 -13.26 62.87 -14.98
N ILE A 48 -12.18 62.11 -14.89
CA ILE A 48 -12.23 60.71 -14.48
C ILE A 48 -12.56 60.72 -12.99
N THR A 49 -13.80 60.34 -12.67
CA THR A 49 -14.32 60.43 -11.31
C THR A 49 -13.72 59.31 -10.48
N ALA A 50 -13.34 59.56 -9.22
CA ALA A 50 -12.81 58.52 -8.31
C ALA A 50 -13.69 57.25 -8.26
N LEU A 51 -14.99 57.40 -8.52
CA LEU A 51 -15.98 56.33 -8.69
C LEU A 51 -15.61 55.28 -9.76
N ASP A 52 -15.01 55.67 -10.88
CA ASP A 52 -14.66 54.73 -11.96
C ASP A 52 -13.49 53.83 -11.57
N VAL A 53 -12.53 54.37 -10.81
CA VAL A 53 -11.43 53.60 -10.23
C VAL A 53 -11.96 52.59 -9.20
N PHE A 54 -12.92 53.01 -8.35
CA PHE A 54 -13.57 52.11 -7.39
C PHE A 54 -14.38 51.00 -8.07
N ASN A 55 -15.12 51.32 -9.14
CA ASN A 55 -15.86 50.33 -9.92
C ASN A 55 -14.92 49.32 -10.61
N GLY A 56 -13.79 49.79 -11.16
CA GLY A 56 -12.77 48.91 -11.73
C GLY A 56 -12.12 47.99 -10.70
N LEU A 57 -11.77 48.52 -9.52
CA LEU A 57 -11.26 47.71 -8.41
C LEU A 57 -12.28 46.65 -7.93
N ALA A 58 -13.56 47.01 -7.88
CA ALA A 58 -14.63 46.08 -7.52
C ALA A 58 -14.78 44.93 -8.53
N ALA A 59 -14.64 45.21 -9.84
CA ALA A 59 -14.69 44.21 -10.89
C ALA A 59 -13.49 43.25 -10.83
N ILE A 60 -12.27 43.76 -10.60
CA ILE A 60 -11.05 42.95 -10.41
C ILE A 60 -11.17 42.07 -9.16
N ALA A 61 -11.66 42.63 -8.05
CA ALA A 61 -11.87 41.88 -6.81
C ALA A 61 -12.88 40.74 -7.01
N THR A 62 -13.96 40.99 -7.75
CA THR A 62 -14.99 40.00 -8.07
C THR A 62 -14.45 38.90 -8.98
N ALA A 63 -13.71 39.24 -10.04
CA ALA A 63 -13.06 38.26 -10.91
C ALA A 63 -12.04 37.39 -10.14
N SER A 64 -11.27 38.01 -9.24
CA SER A 64 -10.32 37.31 -8.36
C SER A 64 -11.03 36.37 -7.39
N ALA A 65 -12.15 36.80 -6.80
CA ALA A 65 -12.97 35.97 -5.92
C ALA A 65 -13.55 34.75 -6.64
N PHE A 66 -13.99 34.90 -7.90
CA PHE A 66 -14.44 33.77 -8.71
C PHE A 66 -13.33 32.76 -9.00
N VAL A 67 -12.12 33.24 -9.36
CA VAL A 67 -10.96 32.36 -9.57
C VAL A 67 -10.61 31.61 -8.28
N LEU A 68 -10.57 32.30 -7.14
CA LEU A 68 -10.29 31.68 -5.84
C LEU A 68 -11.38 30.65 -5.46
N ALA A 69 -12.66 30.96 -5.70
CA ALA A 69 -13.76 30.04 -5.45
C ALA A 69 -13.63 28.76 -6.30
N LEU A 70 -13.27 28.88 -7.58
CA LEU A 70 -13.02 27.72 -8.45
C LEU A 70 -11.82 26.88 -7.97
N MET A 71 -10.73 27.53 -7.56
CA MET A 71 -9.56 26.85 -6.99
C MET A 71 -9.92 26.12 -5.69
N GLN A 72 -10.70 26.75 -4.81
CA GLN A 72 -11.14 26.18 -3.54
C GLN A 72 -12.09 25.00 -3.75
N TYR A 73 -13.04 25.10 -4.67
CA TYR A 73 -13.96 24.02 -5.04
C TYR A 73 -13.19 22.78 -5.52
N ARG A 74 -12.19 22.96 -6.37
CA ARG A 74 -11.34 21.86 -6.87
C ARG A 74 -10.50 21.24 -5.77
N LYS A 75 -9.89 22.08 -4.91
CA LYS A 75 -9.14 21.62 -3.74
C LYS A 75 -10.04 20.78 -2.83
N SER A 76 -11.27 21.23 -2.59
CA SER A 76 -12.27 20.52 -1.80
C SER A 76 -12.65 19.16 -2.42
N ILE A 77 -12.93 19.08 -3.73
CA ILE A 77 -13.23 17.80 -4.40
C ILE A 77 -12.05 16.82 -4.30
N ARG A 78 -10.82 17.31 -4.53
CA ARG A 78 -9.62 16.46 -4.41
C ARG A 78 -9.46 15.94 -2.99
N GLN A 79 -9.64 16.79 -2.00
CA GLN A 79 -9.59 16.39 -0.58
C GLN A 79 -10.67 15.37 -0.23
N GLN A 80 -11.93 15.58 -0.65
CA GLN A 80 -13.02 14.62 -0.45
C GLN A 80 -12.72 13.26 -1.07
N ARG A 81 -12.15 13.24 -2.28
CA ARG A 81 -11.74 11.98 -2.92
C ARG A 81 -10.63 11.27 -2.17
N GLN A 82 -9.60 12.00 -1.74
CA GLN A 82 -8.51 11.43 -0.97
C GLN A 82 -9.01 10.87 0.37
N GLN A 83 -10.01 11.51 1.00
CA GLN A 83 -10.67 10.96 2.19
C GLN A 83 -11.42 9.65 1.90
N ILE A 84 -12.14 9.55 0.78
CA ILE A 84 -12.84 8.31 0.38
C ILE A 84 -11.86 7.19 0.08
N VAL A 85 -10.80 7.48 -0.70
CA VAL A 85 -9.76 6.49 -1.03
C VAL A 85 -9.05 6.01 0.24
N ALA A 86 -8.69 6.94 1.14
CA ALA A 86 -8.09 6.60 2.41
C ALA A 86 -9.04 5.74 3.27
N ALA A 87 -10.32 6.09 3.36
CA ALA A 87 -11.29 5.31 4.11
C ALA A 87 -11.43 3.88 3.56
N GLU A 88 -11.46 3.71 2.25
CA GLU A 88 -11.50 2.38 1.63
C GLU A 88 -10.19 1.61 1.88
N ALA A 89 -9.02 2.27 1.81
CA ALA A 89 -7.74 1.64 2.14
C ALA A 89 -7.69 1.15 3.60
N LYS A 90 -8.25 1.93 4.55
CA LYS A 90 -8.41 1.49 5.96
C LYS A 90 -9.30 0.26 6.06
N ALA A 91 -10.44 0.26 5.36
CA ALA A 91 -11.33 -0.89 5.35
C ALA A 91 -10.67 -2.15 4.77
N GLN A 92 -9.78 -2.01 3.77
CA GLN A 92 -8.98 -3.13 3.28
C GLN A 92 -7.98 -3.63 4.33
N ILE A 93 -7.30 -2.73 5.06
CA ILE A 93 -6.41 -3.12 6.17
C ILE A 93 -7.19 -3.86 7.27
N GLU A 94 -8.39 -3.39 7.65
CA GLU A 94 -9.23 -4.08 8.63
C GLU A 94 -9.62 -5.49 8.16
N LYS A 95 -9.91 -5.67 6.87
CA LYS A 95 -10.13 -7.00 6.29
C LYS A 95 -8.86 -7.86 6.35
N MET A 96 -7.68 -7.29 6.08
CA MET A 96 -6.40 -8.02 6.24
C MET A 96 -6.19 -8.48 7.68
N ILE A 97 -6.47 -7.62 8.67
CA ILE A 97 -6.41 -7.97 10.11
C ILE A 97 -7.37 -9.13 10.41
N SER A 98 -8.60 -9.04 9.92
CA SER A 98 -9.61 -10.08 10.10
C SER A 98 -9.15 -11.42 9.52
N VAL A 99 -8.66 -11.45 8.27
CA VAL A 99 -8.16 -12.69 7.65
C VAL A 99 -6.92 -13.22 8.39
N ALA A 100 -6.00 -12.36 8.81
CA ALA A 100 -4.82 -12.76 9.58
C ALA A 100 -5.19 -13.43 10.91
N SER A 101 -6.24 -12.94 11.59
CA SER A 101 -6.76 -13.55 12.82
C SER A 101 -7.48 -14.89 12.64
N GLN A 102 -7.88 -15.22 11.40
CA GLN A 102 -8.52 -16.50 11.06
C GLN A 102 -7.51 -17.60 10.71
N ILE A 103 -6.22 -17.27 10.62
CA ILE A 103 -5.15 -18.26 10.43
C ILE A 103 -5.12 -19.17 11.65
N LYS A 104 -5.35 -20.47 11.44
CA LYS A 104 -5.25 -21.49 12.48
C LYS A 104 -3.78 -21.74 12.81
N THR A 105 -3.44 -21.66 14.09
CA THR A 105 -2.05 -21.70 14.58
C THR A 105 -1.89 -22.69 15.72
N GLY A 106 -0.64 -22.99 16.11
CA GLY A 106 -0.34 -23.99 17.13
C GLY A 106 -0.82 -25.39 16.71
N ASN A 107 -1.51 -26.10 17.60
CA ASN A 107 -1.97 -27.46 17.36
C ASN A 107 -2.98 -27.59 16.21
N ASP A 108 -3.70 -26.51 15.90
CA ASP A 108 -4.70 -26.47 14.83
C ASP A 108 -4.11 -26.02 13.48
N SER A 109 -2.79 -25.84 13.40
CA SER A 109 -2.11 -25.44 12.17
C SER A 109 -2.43 -26.41 11.02
N CYS A 110 -2.96 -25.86 9.93
CA CYS A 110 -3.41 -26.63 8.76
C CYS A 110 -3.05 -25.91 7.47
N LEU A 111 -2.48 -26.64 6.51
CA LEU A 111 -2.05 -26.08 5.23
C LEU A 111 -3.22 -25.58 4.36
N GLU A 112 -4.38 -26.26 4.40
CA GLU A 112 -5.56 -25.83 3.63
C GLU A 112 -6.09 -24.47 4.12
N ASN A 113 -6.18 -24.30 5.44
CA ASN A 113 -6.58 -23.01 6.01
C ASN A 113 -5.53 -21.94 5.75
N LEU A 114 -4.24 -22.29 5.86
CA LEU A 114 -3.16 -21.36 5.56
C LEU A 114 -3.22 -20.89 4.11
N ASP A 115 -3.25 -21.80 3.13
CA ASP A 115 -3.33 -21.44 1.71
C ASP A 115 -4.56 -20.58 1.39
N HIS A 116 -5.72 -20.93 1.96
CA HIS A 116 -6.93 -20.13 1.81
C HIS A 116 -6.75 -18.71 2.36
N SER A 117 -6.18 -18.56 3.56
CA SER A 117 -5.89 -17.26 4.16
C SER A 117 -4.85 -16.47 3.35
N LEU A 118 -3.80 -17.12 2.84
CA LEU A 118 -2.80 -16.47 1.97
C LEU A 118 -3.44 -15.98 0.66
N GLY A 119 -4.34 -16.76 0.06
CA GLY A 119 -5.08 -16.36 -1.14
C GLY A 119 -6.00 -15.16 -0.89
N LEU A 120 -6.74 -15.16 0.22
CA LEU A 120 -7.57 -14.01 0.62
C LEU A 120 -6.74 -12.76 0.90
N LEU A 121 -5.64 -12.88 1.65
CA LEU A 121 -4.73 -11.76 1.92
C LEU A 121 -4.15 -11.20 0.62
N SER A 122 -3.70 -12.07 -0.29
CA SER A 122 -3.17 -11.67 -1.59
C SER A 122 -4.20 -10.88 -2.40
N ASN A 123 -5.44 -11.37 -2.48
CA ASN A 123 -6.52 -10.68 -3.20
C ASN A 123 -6.83 -9.29 -2.59
N ILE A 124 -6.89 -9.19 -1.26
CA ILE A 124 -7.09 -7.92 -0.56
C ILE A 124 -5.90 -6.97 -0.83
N ALA A 125 -4.67 -7.51 -0.87
CA ALA A 125 -3.46 -6.73 -1.14
C ALA A 125 -3.45 -6.12 -2.55
N VAL A 126 -3.95 -6.82 -3.57
CA VAL A 126 -4.11 -6.24 -4.92
C VAL A 126 -4.97 -4.97 -4.87
N GLY A 127 -6.14 -5.05 -4.21
CA GLY A 127 -7.05 -3.92 -4.09
C GLY A 127 -6.46 -2.77 -3.26
N PHE A 128 -5.75 -3.11 -2.18
CA PHE A 128 -5.06 -2.13 -1.34
C PHE A 128 -3.93 -1.42 -2.11
N ASP A 129 -3.09 -2.13 -2.85
CA ASP A 129 -1.96 -1.56 -3.61
C ASP A 129 -2.46 -0.50 -4.63
N GLU A 130 -3.55 -0.79 -5.33
CA GLU A 130 -4.14 0.15 -6.28
C GLU A 130 -4.70 1.41 -5.58
N LEU A 131 -5.40 1.23 -4.44
CA LEU A 131 -5.90 2.37 -3.66
C LEU A 131 -4.73 3.21 -3.13
N TYR A 132 -3.73 2.57 -2.55
CA TYR A 132 -2.58 3.20 -1.94
C TYR A 132 -1.75 3.99 -2.96
N ARG A 133 -1.52 3.44 -4.16
CA ARG A 133 -0.84 4.15 -5.26
C ARG A 133 -1.64 5.34 -5.81
N SER A 134 -2.96 5.32 -5.67
CA SER A 134 -3.82 6.43 -6.07
C SER A 134 -3.88 7.57 -5.05
N MET A 135 -3.31 7.37 -3.85
CA MET A 135 -3.23 8.39 -2.81
C MET A 135 -2.12 9.39 -3.11
N ASN A 136 -2.37 10.66 -2.81
CA ASN A 136 -1.31 11.66 -2.84
C ASN A 136 -0.42 11.52 -1.60
N GLU A 137 0.82 12.00 -1.70
CA GLU A 137 1.71 12.09 -0.55
C GLU A 137 1.19 13.14 0.42
N ASP A 138 0.47 12.69 1.45
CA ASP A 138 -0.13 13.53 2.48
C ASP A 138 -0.27 12.78 3.82
N ILE A 139 -0.90 13.43 4.80
CA ILE A 139 -1.15 12.87 6.14
C ILE A 139 -1.97 11.56 6.04
N GLN A 140 -2.92 11.45 5.11
CA GLN A 140 -3.72 10.23 4.97
C GLN A 140 -2.83 9.07 4.54
N ARG A 141 -1.95 9.26 3.55
CA ARG A 141 -1.03 8.20 3.11
C ARG A 141 -0.09 7.78 4.24
N ALA A 142 0.41 8.73 5.03
CA ALA A 142 1.22 8.43 6.21
C ALA A 142 0.45 7.62 7.28
N ILE A 143 -0.82 7.94 7.53
CA ILE A 143 -1.68 7.17 8.44
C ILE A 143 -1.87 5.74 7.93
N ILE A 144 -2.12 5.58 6.62
CA ILE A 144 -2.28 4.26 6.00
C ILE A 144 -1.00 3.43 6.13
N ARG A 145 0.19 4.02 5.93
CA ARG A 145 1.48 3.34 6.18
C ARG A 145 1.56 2.80 7.61
N LEU A 146 1.26 3.65 8.60
CA LEU A 146 1.31 3.25 10.02
C LEU A 146 0.33 2.10 10.32
N GLN A 147 -0.90 2.18 9.81
CA GLN A 147 -1.91 1.14 10.02
C GLN A 147 -1.55 -0.17 9.32
N TRP A 148 -0.96 -0.09 8.12
CA TRP A 148 -0.51 -1.28 7.41
C TRP A 148 0.68 -1.93 8.13
N GLN A 149 1.63 -1.14 8.63
CA GLN A 149 2.73 -1.65 9.47
C GLN A 149 2.23 -2.31 10.75
N ASP A 150 1.24 -1.70 11.42
CA ASP A 150 0.61 -2.28 12.61
C ASP A 150 -0.06 -3.62 12.30
N MET A 151 -0.87 -3.69 11.24
CA MET A 151 -1.44 -4.95 10.75
C MET A 151 -0.36 -5.99 10.44
N TYR A 152 0.71 -5.59 9.76
CA TYR A 152 1.78 -6.49 9.36
C TYR A 152 2.50 -7.08 10.59
N TYR A 153 3.05 -6.24 11.46
CA TYR A 153 3.90 -6.70 12.57
C TYR A 153 3.10 -7.21 13.78
N ASN A 154 1.94 -6.61 14.09
CA ASN A 154 1.18 -6.97 15.28
C ASN A 154 0.09 -8.03 15.03
N CYS A 155 -0.36 -8.22 13.79
CA CYS A 155 -1.36 -9.24 13.47
C CYS A 155 -0.77 -10.36 12.60
N LEU A 156 -0.31 -10.03 11.39
CA LEU A 156 0.09 -11.03 10.39
C LEU A 156 1.34 -11.81 10.79
N VAL A 157 2.45 -11.12 11.08
CA VAL A 157 3.71 -11.76 11.50
C VAL A 157 3.49 -12.60 12.75
N ARG A 158 2.72 -12.12 13.73
CA ARG A 158 2.41 -12.90 14.95
C ARG A 158 1.63 -14.19 14.65
N ALA A 159 0.72 -14.17 13.68
CA ALA A 159 0.01 -15.36 13.26
C ALA A 159 0.97 -16.35 12.56
N LEU A 160 1.77 -15.85 11.62
CA LEU A 160 2.74 -16.65 10.87
C LEU A 160 3.82 -17.27 11.77
N GLU A 161 4.31 -16.54 12.76
CA GLU A 161 5.25 -17.03 13.77
C GLU A 161 4.65 -18.10 14.67
N LYS A 162 3.33 -18.17 14.83
CA LYS A 162 2.65 -19.20 15.64
C LYS A 162 2.27 -20.46 14.85
N LEU A 163 2.43 -20.46 13.53
CA LEU A 163 2.28 -21.68 12.73
C LEU A 163 3.23 -22.77 13.22
N ASP A 164 2.72 -24.00 13.34
CA ASP A 164 3.53 -25.14 13.74
C ASP A 164 3.63 -26.23 12.66
N LEU A 165 4.82 -26.37 12.09
CA LEU A 165 5.13 -27.44 11.14
C LEU A 165 4.97 -28.82 11.78
N VAL A 166 5.29 -28.97 13.07
CA VAL A 166 5.19 -30.29 13.72
C VAL A 166 3.74 -30.75 13.80
N SER A 167 2.81 -29.88 14.20
CA SER A 167 1.37 -30.17 14.17
C SER A 167 0.88 -30.55 12.77
N ILE A 168 1.33 -29.82 11.74
CA ILE A 168 0.98 -30.13 10.35
C ILE A 168 1.48 -31.53 9.96
N LEU A 169 2.74 -31.85 10.24
CA LEU A 169 3.32 -33.15 9.88
C LEU A 169 2.71 -34.31 10.67
N LYS A 170 2.35 -34.10 11.95
CA LYS A 170 1.69 -35.15 12.75
C LYS A 170 0.30 -35.51 12.22
N ASN A 171 -0.37 -34.57 11.56
CA ASN A 171 -1.67 -34.81 10.93
C ASN A 171 -1.57 -35.53 9.57
N GLU A 172 -0.35 -35.70 9.02
CA GLU A 172 -0.14 -36.42 7.75
C GLU A 172 -0.23 -37.94 7.95
N LYS A 173 -1.14 -38.58 7.22
CA LYS A 173 -1.37 -40.03 7.31
C LYS A 173 -0.23 -40.88 6.74
N ASN A 174 0.61 -40.29 5.88
CA ASN A 174 1.65 -41.01 5.14
C ASN A 174 3.00 -41.10 5.87
N LEU A 175 3.10 -40.45 7.04
CA LEU A 175 4.31 -40.42 7.86
C LEU A 175 4.22 -41.42 9.02
N ASP A 176 5.29 -42.18 9.21
CA ASP A 176 5.46 -42.97 10.43
C ASP A 176 5.74 -42.01 11.60
N GLN A 177 4.84 -42.01 12.59
CA GLN A 177 4.90 -41.12 13.73
C GLN A 177 6.13 -41.39 14.61
N VAL A 178 6.57 -42.65 14.72
CA VAL A 178 7.74 -43.00 15.54
C VAL A 178 9.02 -42.46 14.90
N GLU A 179 9.13 -42.58 13.58
CA GLU A 179 10.25 -42.05 12.83
C GLU A 179 10.23 -40.52 12.79
N LEU A 180 9.05 -39.91 12.64
CA LEU A 180 8.87 -38.46 12.69
C LEU A 180 9.29 -37.88 14.05
N ASP A 181 8.91 -38.51 15.16
CA ASP A 181 9.32 -38.06 16.50
C ASP A 181 10.86 -38.15 16.68
N LYS A 182 11.52 -39.14 16.09
CA LYS A 182 13.00 -39.21 16.06
C LYS A 182 13.60 -38.05 15.27
N VAL A 183 13.08 -37.74 14.09
CA VAL A 183 13.53 -36.60 13.26
C VAL A 183 13.36 -35.29 14.03
N ILE A 184 12.23 -35.11 14.71
CA ILE A 184 11.95 -33.93 15.53
C ILE A 184 12.96 -33.82 16.69
N ALA A 185 13.25 -34.92 17.38
CA ALA A 185 14.24 -34.95 18.46
C ALA A 185 15.64 -34.57 17.96
N GLN A 186 16.08 -35.16 16.84
CA GLN A 186 17.37 -34.83 16.21
C GLN A 186 17.44 -33.37 15.78
N ALA A 187 16.36 -32.82 15.22
CA ALA A 187 16.30 -31.41 14.85
C ALA A 187 16.39 -30.50 16.09
N ARG A 188 15.76 -30.87 17.22
CA ARG A 188 15.90 -30.12 18.49
C ARG A 188 17.33 -30.14 19.02
N GLU A 189 18.01 -31.28 18.96
CA GLU A 189 19.41 -31.41 19.38
C GLU A 189 20.34 -30.58 18.49
N TYR A 190 20.11 -30.58 17.17
CA TYR A 190 20.84 -29.76 16.23
C TYR A 190 20.74 -28.26 16.57
N ILE A 191 19.54 -27.78 16.91
CA ILE A 191 19.33 -26.38 17.28
C ILE A 191 19.92 -26.03 18.66
N LYS A 192 19.93 -26.98 19.60
CA LYS A 192 20.55 -26.80 20.92
C LYS A 192 22.08 -26.74 20.85
N SER A 193 22.68 -27.55 19.98
CA SER A 193 24.14 -27.64 19.83
C SER A 193 24.72 -26.57 18.90
N GLY A 194 23.94 -26.05 17.95
CA GLY A 194 24.40 -25.01 17.03
C GLY A 194 24.28 -23.58 17.58
N SER A 195 25.18 -22.71 17.11
CA SER A 195 25.10 -21.26 17.35
C SER A 195 24.21 -20.60 16.30
N PHE A 196 22.91 -20.50 16.59
CA PHE A 196 21.93 -19.85 15.73
C PHE A 196 21.49 -18.51 16.30
N ILE A 197 21.37 -17.50 15.44
CA ILE A 197 20.70 -16.23 15.76
C ILE A 197 19.27 -16.56 16.23
N SER A 198 18.84 -15.96 17.35
CA SER A 198 17.56 -16.27 18.01
C SER A 198 16.38 -16.24 17.03
N ALA A 199 16.31 -15.21 16.18
CA ALA A 199 15.25 -15.02 15.18
C ALA A 199 15.19 -16.12 14.11
N LEU A 200 16.30 -16.82 13.84
CA LEU A 200 16.38 -17.85 12.79
C LEU A 200 16.31 -19.28 13.34
N LYS A 201 16.27 -19.46 14.67
CA LYS A 201 16.21 -20.81 15.29
C LYS A 201 15.02 -21.62 14.81
N LYS A 202 13.85 -20.98 14.70
CA LYS A 202 12.61 -21.66 14.26
C LYS A 202 12.70 -22.06 12.79
N PHE A 203 13.29 -21.23 11.94
CA PHE A 203 13.54 -21.57 10.54
C PHE A 203 14.53 -22.73 10.41
N ALA A 204 15.68 -22.65 11.07
CA ALA A 204 16.68 -23.72 11.03
C ALA A 204 16.12 -25.06 11.54
N PHE A 205 15.23 -25.02 12.55
CA PHE A 205 14.53 -26.19 13.05
C PHE A 205 13.64 -26.82 11.97
N TYR A 206 12.80 -26.01 11.33
CA TYR A 206 11.90 -26.48 10.26
C TYR A 206 12.67 -26.95 9.03
N GLU A 207 13.72 -26.24 8.65
CA GLU A 207 14.58 -26.60 7.52
C GLU A 207 15.23 -27.98 7.77
N ARG A 208 15.69 -28.25 9.00
CA ARG A 208 16.28 -29.53 9.37
C ARG A 208 15.27 -30.68 9.26
N ILE A 209 14.02 -30.47 9.67
CA ILE A 209 12.96 -31.47 9.54
C ILE A 209 12.66 -31.73 8.06
N MET A 210 12.46 -30.68 7.27
CA MET A 210 12.12 -30.78 5.84
C MET A 210 13.24 -31.42 5.01
N LYS A 211 14.50 -31.32 5.45
CA LYS A 211 15.66 -31.99 4.81
C LYS A 211 15.80 -33.48 5.14
N SER A 212 15.03 -34.01 6.09
CA SER A 212 15.05 -35.45 6.39
C SER A 212 14.48 -36.27 5.22
N ASP A 213 15.07 -37.42 4.93
CA ASP A 213 14.64 -38.27 3.80
C ASP A 213 13.18 -38.74 3.95
N LEU A 214 12.76 -38.97 5.20
CA LEU A 214 11.36 -39.31 5.54
C LEU A 214 10.37 -38.24 5.07
N VAL A 215 10.63 -36.98 5.41
CA VAL A 215 9.70 -35.88 5.11
C VAL A 215 9.84 -35.46 3.65
N LYS A 216 11.07 -35.30 3.16
CA LYS A 216 11.36 -34.85 1.80
C LYS A 216 10.74 -35.73 0.72
N SER A 217 10.66 -37.04 0.94
CA SER A 217 10.10 -37.99 -0.02
C SER A 217 8.56 -38.05 -0.02
N LYS A 218 7.90 -37.57 1.04
CA LYS A 218 6.46 -37.79 1.27
C LYS A 218 5.65 -36.51 1.41
N VAL A 219 6.28 -35.38 1.69
CA VAL A 219 5.60 -34.10 1.94
C VAL A 219 6.16 -33.05 1.01
N ASP A 220 5.29 -32.53 0.14
CA ASP A 220 5.55 -31.34 -0.65
C ASP A 220 4.69 -30.19 -0.14
N LEU A 221 5.33 -29.24 0.55
CA LEU A 221 4.66 -28.04 1.05
C LEU A 221 4.38 -27.04 -0.08
N LYS A 222 5.24 -27.00 -1.10
CA LYS A 222 5.17 -25.99 -2.15
C LYS A 222 3.91 -26.15 -3.00
N SER A 223 3.63 -27.38 -3.44
CA SER A 223 2.43 -27.66 -4.24
C SER A 223 1.12 -27.47 -3.48
N ARG A 224 1.16 -27.48 -2.14
CA ARG A 224 -0.02 -27.31 -1.27
C ARG A 224 -0.28 -25.86 -0.86
N LEU A 225 0.64 -24.96 -1.15
CA LEU A 225 0.51 -23.53 -0.89
C LEU A 225 0.53 -22.77 -2.22
N GLY A 226 -0.50 -22.99 -3.04
CA GLY A 226 -0.61 -22.37 -4.37
C GLY A 226 -0.63 -20.83 -4.33
N SER A 227 -1.05 -20.24 -3.22
CA SER A 227 -1.12 -18.78 -3.03
C SER A 227 0.17 -18.17 -2.45
N LEU A 228 1.20 -18.99 -2.18
CA LEU A 228 2.42 -18.55 -1.49
C LEU A 228 3.17 -17.45 -2.24
N ASP A 229 3.40 -17.64 -3.53
CA ASP A 229 4.23 -16.72 -4.31
C ASP A 229 3.58 -15.33 -4.42
N MET A 230 2.25 -15.29 -4.63
CA MET A 230 1.51 -14.02 -4.68
C MET A 230 1.50 -13.32 -3.32
N PHE A 231 1.36 -14.08 -2.23
CA PHE A 231 1.43 -13.53 -0.88
C PHE A 231 2.81 -12.91 -0.59
N VAL A 232 3.88 -13.64 -0.91
CA VAL A 232 5.26 -13.16 -0.74
C VAL A 232 5.49 -11.88 -1.55
N MET A 233 4.99 -11.84 -2.79
CA MET A 233 5.08 -10.66 -3.65
C MET A 233 4.47 -9.42 -2.99
N TYR A 234 3.28 -9.51 -2.38
CA TYR A 234 2.65 -8.31 -1.81
C TYR A 234 3.13 -7.93 -0.41
N TYR A 235 3.51 -8.90 0.42
CA TYR A 235 3.77 -8.66 1.85
C TYR A 235 5.25 -8.69 2.23
N MET A 236 6.12 -9.25 1.39
CA MET A 236 7.54 -9.49 1.72
C MET A 236 8.51 -9.00 0.64
N ASN A 237 8.04 -8.80 -0.59
CA ASN A 237 8.86 -8.24 -1.65
C ASN A 237 9.13 -6.75 -1.42
N LYS A 238 10.41 -6.37 -1.55
CA LYS A 238 10.89 -5.00 -1.39
C LYS A 238 10.17 -4.00 -2.30
N TYR A 239 9.81 -4.38 -3.52
CA TYR A 239 9.08 -3.53 -4.46
C TYR A 239 7.75 -3.04 -3.87
N HIS A 240 6.96 -3.94 -3.30
CA HIS A 240 5.66 -3.61 -2.72
C HIS A 240 5.77 -3.01 -1.32
N THR A 241 6.78 -3.39 -0.53
CA THR A 241 6.91 -2.96 0.86
C THR A 241 7.67 -1.64 1.03
N ASN A 242 8.50 -1.22 0.08
CA ASN A 242 9.39 -0.06 0.25
C ASN A 242 8.66 1.28 0.41
N ASP A 243 7.47 1.43 -0.17
CA ASP A 243 6.66 2.63 0.04
C ASP A 243 5.76 2.52 1.29
N LEU A 244 5.64 1.33 1.87
CA LEU A 244 4.90 1.09 3.12
C LEU A 244 5.81 1.14 4.33
N MET A 245 7.08 0.75 4.18
CA MET A 245 8.11 0.69 5.20
C MET A 245 9.41 1.33 4.66
N TYR A 246 9.96 2.31 5.36
CA TYR A 246 11.17 2.99 4.88
C TYR A 246 12.46 2.23 5.20
N GLY A 247 13.40 2.26 4.25
CA GLY A 247 14.78 1.85 4.46
C GLY A 247 14.92 0.35 4.76
N LEU A 248 15.63 0.01 5.83
CA LEU A 248 15.92 -1.39 6.20
C LEU A 248 14.66 -2.18 6.57
N LEU A 249 13.58 -1.51 7.00
CA LEU A 249 12.32 -2.18 7.35
C LEU A 249 11.60 -2.77 6.13
N SER A 250 11.86 -2.25 4.93
CA SER A 250 11.33 -2.82 3.67
C SER A 250 11.95 -4.16 3.29
N GLN A 251 13.14 -4.48 3.84
CA GLN A 251 13.88 -5.70 3.53
C GLN A 251 13.49 -6.80 4.50
N ILE A 252 12.31 -7.36 4.29
CA ILE A 252 11.72 -8.37 5.15
C ILE A 252 12.38 -9.72 4.88
N ASP A 253 13.04 -10.29 5.89
CA ASP A 253 13.53 -11.66 5.82
C ASP A 253 12.40 -12.64 6.18
N ILE A 254 11.90 -13.38 5.18
CA ILE A 254 10.85 -14.39 5.39
C ILE A 254 11.27 -15.45 6.41
N ARG A 255 12.58 -15.73 6.58
CA ARG A 255 13.07 -16.75 7.50
C ARG A 255 12.87 -16.36 8.96
N SER A 256 12.88 -15.07 9.28
CA SER A 256 12.60 -14.60 10.64
C SER A 256 11.10 -14.41 10.87
N HIS A 257 10.38 -13.85 9.89
CA HIS A 257 8.99 -13.45 10.06
C HIS A 257 7.95 -14.54 9.75
N SER A 258 8.31 -15.51 8.91
CA SER A 258 7.44 -16.63 8.56
C SER A 258 8.25 -17.90 8.25
N PRO A 259 8.84 -18.52 9.28
CA PRO A 259 9.71 -19.69 9.12
C PRO A 259 9.10 -20.84 8.33
N LEU A 260 7.79 -21.09 8.50
CA LEU A 260 7.08 -22.16 7.79
C LEU A 260 6.94 -21.86 6.30
N LEU A 261 6.59 -20.62 5.94
CA LEU A 261 6.50 -20.22 4.54
C LEU A 261 7.89 -20.22 3.89
N ALA A 262 8.93 -19.80 4.62
CA ALA A 262 10.30 -19.84 4.13
C ALA A 262 10.76 -21.26 3.75
N VAL A 263 10.49 -22.27 4.58
CA VAL A 263 10.84 -23.67 4.26
C VAL A 263 9.94 -24.30 3.19
N SER A 264 8.78 -23.70 2.92
CA SER A 264 7.87 -24.15 1.85
C SER A 264 8.40 -23.81 0.46
N GLY A 265 9.46 -23.00 0.36
CA GLY A 265 10.18 -22.76 -0.89
C GLY A 265 9.46 -21.84 -1.87
N PRO A 266 9.13 -20.59 -1.47
CA PRO A 266 8.62 -19.58 -2.40
C PRO A 266 9.57 -19.42 -3.58
N SER A 267 9.01 -19.19 -4.76
CA SER A 267 9.76 -19.06 -6.00
C SER A 267 10.60 -17.78 -6.00
N ALA A 268 11.76 -17.81 -6.66
CA ALA A 268 12.68 -16.66 -6.70
C ALA A 268 12.02 -15.39 -7.27
N PHE A 269 11.16 -15.53 -8.28
CA PHE A 269 10.42 -14.43 -8.89
C PHE A 269 9.57 -13.65 -7.87
N ALA A 270 9.07 -14.30 -6.81
CA ALA A 270 8.25 -13.63 -5.80
C ALA A 270 9.04 -12.56 -5.01
N PHE A 271 10.37 -12.62 -5.04
CA PHE A 271 11.28 -11.66 -4.42
C PHE A 271 11.96 -10.72 -5.43
N GLU A 272 11.75 -10.92 -6.73
CA GLU A 272 12.37 -10.09 -7.76
C GLU A 272 11.83 -8.66 -7.73
N ASP A 273 12.74 -7.71 -7.98
CA ASP A 273 12.44 -6.29 -7.93
C ASP A 273 12.21 -5.78 -9.35
N HIS A 274 10.96 -5.79 -9.82
CA HIS A 274 10.58 -5.45 -11.19
C HIS A 274 10.61 -3.93 -11.50
N ARG A 275 11.47 -3.14 -10.82
CA ARG A 275 11.57 -1.68 -11.02
C ARG A 275 12.22 -1.30 -12.35
N ASP A 276 13.01 -2.19 -12.95
CA ASP A 276 13.82 -1.90 -14.14
C ASP A 276 13.14 -2.31 -15.47
N GLU A 277 11.88 -2.77 -15.46
CA GLU A 277 11.15 -3.21 -16.66
C GLU A 277 10.15 -2.18 -17.22
N LYS A 278 10.28 -0.88 -16.89
CA LYS A 278 9.39 0.18 -17.42
C LYS A 278 10.13 1.31 -18.11
#